data_AF-A0A7C1GC16-F1
#
_entry.id   AF-A0A7C1GC16-F1
#
_cell.length_a   1.000
_cell.length_b   1.000
_cell.length_c   1.000
_cell.angle_alpha   90.00
_cell.angle_beta   90.00
_cell.angle_gamma   90.00
#
_symmetry.space_group_name_H-M   'P 1'
#
loop_
_entity.id
_entity.type
_entity.pdbx_description
1 polymer ?
#
loop_
_entity_poly.entity_id
_entity_poly.type
_entity_poly.pdbx_seq_one_letter_code
_entity_poly.pdbx_strand_id
1 'polypeptide(L)'
;MSSNDFEPFSLFINNNYYQVKMKSNITVQSGEPLPLGATLTAKGINFAIFSRHATAVSLVLEIPGRKPGRKKRWQQELSLDPLTNKTGDIWHILVTGLPPKTRYGYRLSGPFQPKTTGHRYNDRLILTYPYARAL
;
A
#
# COMPACT_ATOMS: atom_id res chain seq x y z
N MET A 1 -5.55 14.85 23.27
CA MET A 1 -6.32 14.18 22.19
C MET A 1 -5.43 14.07 20.97
N SER A 2 -4.98 12.93 20.46
CA SER A 2 -5.04 11.51 20.85
C SER A 2 -3.65 10.95 20.57
N SER A 3 -3.04 10.35 21.59
CA SER A 3 -1.76 9.66 21.51
C SER A 3 -1.89 8.46 20.57
N ASN A 4 -0.99 8.38 19.58
CA ASN A 4 -0.77 7.17 18.79
C ASN A 4 -0.09 6.12 19.68
N ASP A 5 -0.84 5.54 20.60
CA ASP A 5 -0.37 4.53 21.54
C ASP A 5 -0.26 3.18 20.83
N PHE A 6 0.93 2.93 20.27
CA PHE A 6 1.33 1.62 19.80
C PHE A 6 2.06 0.88 20.92
N GLU A 7 1.51 -0.26 21.35
CA GLU A 7 2.14 -1.14 22.35
C GLU A 7 3.42 -1.82 21.80
N PRO A 8 4.50 -1.93 22.61
CA PRO A 8 5.76 -2.55 22.20
C PRO A 8 5.61 -4.06 21.89
N PHE A 9 6.46 -4.58 21.00
CA PHE A 9 6.54 -6.01 20.67
C PHE A 9 7.73 -6.66 21.36
N SER A 10 7.55 -7.82 21.99
CA SER A 10 8.64 -8.54 22.64
C SER A 10 9.35 -9.49 21.65
N LEU A 11 10.60 -9.21 21.29
CA LEU A 11 11.48 -10.16 20.60
C LEU A 11 12.06 -11.16 21.60
N PHE A 12 12.01 -12.45 21.28
CA PHE A 12 12.70 -13.48 22.06
C PHE A 12 14.04 -13.81 21.37
N ILE A 13 15.14 -13.41 22.00
CA ILE A 13 16.51 -13.67 21.52
C ILE A 13 17.33 -14.11 22.74
N ASN A 14 18.17 -15.14 22.61
CA ASN A 14 19.08 -15.60 23.67
C ASN A 14 18.38 -15.82 25.04
N ASN A 15 17.23 -16.51 25.04
CA ASN A 15 16.40 -16.73 26.22
C ASN A 15 15.83 -15.49 26.92
N ASN A 16 15.93 -14.31 26.30
CA ASN A 16 15.44 -13.05 26.88
C ASN A 16 14.35 -12.42 26.01
N TYR A 17 13.39 -11.77 26.66
CA TYR A 17 12.35 -10.97 26.02
C TYR A 17 12.79 -9.50 25.93
N TYR A 18 12.88 -8.97 24.72
CA TYR A 18 13.24 -7.59 24.43
C TYR A 18 12.03 -6.81 23.95
N GLN A 19 11.62 -5.77 24.68
CA GLN A 19 10.54 -4.88 24.25
C GLN A 19 11.03 -3.94 23.14
N VAL A 20 10.63 -4.21 21.90
CA VAL A 20 10.91 -3.39 20.73
C VAL A 20 9.67 -2.57 20.37
N LYS A 21 9.75 -1.25 20.55
CA LYS A 21 8.75 -0.30 20.06
C LYS A 21 8.90 -0.14 18.54
N MET A 22 8.32 -1.05 17.76
CA MET A 22 8.18 -0.85 16.31
C MET A 22 7.00 0.08 16.05
N LYS A 23 7.24 1.39 16.11
CA LYS A 23 6.39 2.39 15.46
C LYS A 23 6.50 2.06 13.97
N SER A 24 5.44 1.58 13.32
CA SER A 24 5.46 1.47 11.86
C SER A 24 5.40 2.89 11.32
N ASN A 25 6.56 3.55 11.29
CA ASN A 25 6.75 4.82 10.62
C ASN A 25 6.73 4.50 9.13
N ILE A 26 5.54 4.21 8.61
CA ILE A 26 5.32 4.11 7.17
C ILE A 26 5.63 5.48 6.63
N THR A 27 6.64 5.56 5.79
CA THR A 27 6.97 6.77 5.05
C THR A 27 6.79 6.50 3.58
N VAL A 28 6.38 7.55 2.86
CA VAL A 28 6.09 7.49 1.43
C VAL A 28 6.98 8.46 0.69
N GLN A 29 7.42 8.03 -0.48
CA GLN A 29 8.16 8.84 -1.45
C GLN A 29 7.57 8.61 -2.84
N SER A 30 7.93 9.47 -3.80
CA SER A 30 7.46 9.37 -5.18
C SER A 30 7.68 7.96 -5.79
N GLY A 31 8.85 7.34 -5.52
CA GLY A 31 9.19 6.04 -6.10
C GLY A 31 9.51 6.14 -7.59
N GLU A 32 9.42 5.03 -8.30
CA GLU A 32 9.79 4.93 -9.71
C GLU A 32 8.67 4.30 -10.54
N PRO A 33 8.43 4.74 -11.79
CA PRO A 33 7.38 4.20 -12.65
C PRO A 33 7.63 2.75 -13.07
N LEU A 34 8.85 2.26 -12.96
CA LEU A 34 9.22 0.90 -13.33
C LEU A 34 10.07 0.24 -12.24
N PRO A 35 10.08 -1.10 -12.17
CA PRO A 35 9.20 -2.00 -12.92
C PRO A 35 7.75 -1.98 -12.37
N LEU A 36 6.79 -2.38 -13.21
CA LEU A 36 5.38 -2.44 -12.84
C LEU A 36 5.12 -3.47 -11.73
N GLY A 37 4.11 -3.21 -10.90
CA GLY A 37 3.74 -4.04 -9.76
C GLY A 37 4.46 -3.62 -8.47
N ALA A 38 4.52 -4.54 -7.51
CA ALA A 38 5.25 -4.34 -6.25
C ALA A 38 6.66 -4.91 -6.35
N THR A 39 7.66 -4.07 -6.15
CA THR A 39 9.06 -4.40 -6.30
C THR A 39 9.82 -4.06 -5.03
N LEU A 40 10.47 -5.07 -4.44
CA LEU A 40 11.35 -4.85 -3.31
C LEU A 40 12.62 -4.14 -3.78
N THR A 41 12.94 -3.02 -3.14
CA THR A 41 14.15 -2.21 -3.38
C THR A 41 14.95 -2.12 -2.08
N ALA A 42 16.18 -1.59 -2.15
CA ALA A 42 17.00 -1.34 -0.96
C ALA A 42 16.35 -0.38 0.06
N LYS A 43 15.45 0.51 -0.40
CA LYS A 43 14.81 1.53 0.45
C LYS A 43 13.47 1.07 1.02
N GLY A 44 12.76 0.19 0.32
CA GLY A 44 11.39 -0.22 0.65
C GLY A 44 10.73 -0.93 -0.53
N ILE A 45 9.39 -0.95 -0.56
CA ILE A 45 8.64 -1.55 -1.66
C ILE A 45 8.17 -0.43 -2.59
N ASN A 46 8.63 -0.47 -3.85
CA ASN A 46 8.14 0.39 -4.91
C ASN A 46 6.88 -0.24 -5.52
N PHE A 47 5.81 0.54 -5.61
CA PHE A 47 4.55 0.15 -6.21
C PHE A 47 4.36 0.96 -7.47
N ALA A 48 4.15 0.30 -8.61
CA ALA A 48 3.83 0.96 -9.87
C ALA A 48 2.64 0.30 -10.59
N ILE A 49 1.75 1.11 -11.16
CA ILE A 49 0.57 0.67 -11.89
C ILE A 49 0.31 1.57 -13.10
N PHE A 50 0.14 0.94 -14.27
CA PHE A 50 -0.34 1.63 -15.46
C PHE A 50 -1.83 1.97 -15.32
N SER A 51 -2.18 3.24 -15.48
CA SER A 51 -3.56 3.69 -15.66
C SER A 51 -3.60 5.08 -16.31
N ARG A 52 -3.71 5.10 -17.64
CA ARG A 52 -3.83 6.34 -18.44
C ARG A 52 -5.00 7.22 -18.00
N HIS A 53 -6.17 6.61 -17.85
CA HIS A 53 -7.44 7.34 -17.68
C HIS A 53 -7.91 7.46 -16.22
N ALA A 54 -7.14 6.95 -15.24
CA ALA A 54 -7.47 7.18 -13.84
C ALA A 54 -7.32 8.68 -13.50
N THR A 55 -8.33 9.23 -12.84
CA THR A 55 -8.32 10.61 -12.31
C THR A 55 -7.70 10.65 -10.92
N ALA A 56 -7.79 9.55 -10.16
CA ALA A 56 -7.10 9.38 -8.88
C ALA A 56 -6.72 7.92 -8.68
N VAL A 57 -5.61 7.68 -8.00
CA VAL A 57 -5.15 6.35 -7.59
C VAL A 57 -4.76 6.38 -6.13
N SER A 58 -5.22 5.39 -5.38
CA SER A 58 -4.78 5.15 -4.00
C SER A 58 -4.19 3.75 -3.88
N LEU A 59 -3.07 3.64 -3.17
CA LEU A 59 -2.54 2.36 -2.71
C LEU A 59 -3.24 1.99 -1.39
N VAL A 60 -3.95 0.87 -1.39
CA VAL A 60 -4.65 0.34 -0.22
C VAL A 60 -3.79 -0.77 0.39
N LEU A 61 -3.41 -0.59 1.64
CA LEU A 61 -2.60 -1.52 2.41
C LEU A 61 -3.45 -2.18 3.49
N GLU A 62 -3.36 -3.49 3.60
CA GLU A 62 -3.99 -4.26 4.67
C GLU A 62 -2.91 -4.85 5.57
N ILE A 63 -2.73 -4.19 6.73
CA ILE A 63 -1.67 -4.47 7.67
C ILE A 63 -2.20 -5.47 8.71
N PRO A 64 -1.49 -6.59 8.95
CA PRO A 64 -1.90 -7.54 9.98
C PRO A 64 -1.82 -6.93 11.38
N GLY A 65 -2.91 -7.02 12.15
CA GLY A 65 -2.90 -6.67 13.57
C GLY A 65 -2.15 -7.69 14.43
N ARG A 66 -1.61 -7.22 15.56
CA ARG A 66 -0.62 -7.96 16.36
C ARG A 66 -1.17 -8.85 17.50
N LYS A 67 -2.48 -9.09 17.62
CA LYS A 67 -3.03 -9.93 18.72
C LYS A 67 -3.46 -11.34 18.24
N PRO A 68 -2.86 -12.43 18.78
CA PRO A 68 -3.41 -13.77 18.65
C PRO A 68 -4.87 -13.77 19.14
N GLY A 69 -5.80 -14.28 18.34
CA GLY A 69 -7.23 -14.30 18.68
C GLY A 69 -8.02 -13.02 18.35
N ARG A 70 -7.39 -11.92 17.91
CA ARG A 70 -8.09 -10.76 17.32
C ARG A 70 -7.60 -10.53 15.90
N LYS A 71 -8.40 -11.00 14.92
CA LYS A 71 -8.22 -10.78 13.48
C LYS A 71 -8.42 -9.30 13.05
N LYS A 72 -7.98 -8.32 13.85
CA LYS A 72 -8.11 -6.90 13.46
C LYS A 72 -6.99 -6.58 12.48
N ARG A 73 -7.26 -6.80 11.19
CA ARG A 73 -6.46 -6.24 10.09
C ARG A 73 -6.87 -4.78 9.96
N TRP A 74 -5.90 -3.89 9.81
CA TRP A 74 -6.17 -2.46 9.66
C TRP A 74 -5.87 -2.08 8.22
N GLN A 75 -6.79 -1.34 7.62
CA GLN A 75 -6.65 -0.83 6.26
C GLN A 75 -6.09 0.58 6.33
N GLN A 76 -5.03 0.84 5.56
CA GLN A 76 -4.47 2.17 5.37
C GLN A 76 -4.50 2.48 3.87
N GLU A 77 -5.04 3.64 3.53
CA GLU A 77 -5.11 4.11 2.15
C GLU A 77 -4.12 5.27 1.96
N LEU A 78 -3.29 5.17 0.93
CA LEU A 78 -2.28 6.16 0.57
C LEU A 78 -2.66 6.73 -0.80
N SER A 79 -3.17 7.96 -0.81
CA SER A 79 -3.48 8.66 -2.07
C SER A 79 -2.20 9.04 -2.79
N LEU A 80 -2.14 8.77 -4.11
CA LEU A 80 -1.02 9.17 -4.95
C LEU A 80 -1.30 10.56 -5.54
N ASP A 81 -0.36 11.49 -5.37
CA ASP A 81 -0.44 12.82 -5.96
C ASP A 81 -0.08 12.76 -7.46
N PRO A 82 -0.96 13.14 -8.39
CA PRO A 82 -0.66 13.08 -9.82
C PRO A 82 0.54 13.93 -10.26
N LEU A 83 0.96 14.93 -9.48
CA LEU A 83 2.13 15.76 -9.81
C LEU A 83 3.45 15.08 -9.46
N THR A 84 3.47 14.24 -8.42
CA THR A 84 4.70 13.65 -7.88
C THR A 84 4.73 12.13 -7.98
N ASN A 85 3.59 11.46 -8.07
CA ASN A 85 3.41 10.02 -8.09
C ASN A 85 2.91 9.50 -9.45
N LYS A 86 3.09 10.26 -10.54
CA LYS A 86 2.72 9.84 -11.89
C LYS A 86 3.76 10.28 -12.91
N THR A 87 4.26 9.32 -13.69
CA THR A 87 5.13 9.57 -14.84
C THR A 87 4.47 9.00 -16.09
N GLY A 88 4.09 9.86 -17.03
CA GLY A 88 3.29 9.48 -18.20
C GLY A 88 1.95 8.86 -17.76
N ASP A 89 1.72 7.61 -18.16
CA ASP A 89 0.50 6.86 -17.81
C ASP A 89 0.67 5.94 -16.57
N ILE A 90 1.82 6.01 -15.91
CA ILE A 90 2.15 5.10 -14.81
C ILE A 90 2.13 5.86 -13.48
N TRP A 91 1.33 5.36 -12.55
CA TRP A 91 1.29 5.80 -11.18
C TRP A 91 2.28 5.02 -10.34
N HIS A 92 2.99 5.68 -9.44
CA HIS A 92 4.01 5.04 -8.62
C HIS A 92 4.16 5.66 -7.23
N ILE A 93 4.55 4.83 -6.27
CA ILE A 93 4.83 5.24 -4.88
C ILE A 93 5.84 4.27 -4.25
N LEU A 94 6.84 4.80 -3.55
CA LEU A 94 7.76 4.00 -2.73
C LEU A 94 7.31 4.07 -1.28
N VAL A 95 7.10 2.90 -0.67
CA VAL A 95 6.66 2.80 0.72
C VAL A 95 7.71 2.05 1.54
N THR A 96 8.13 2.65 2.65
CA THR A 96 9.11 2.05 3.56
C THR A 96 8.46 1.74 4.91
N GLY A 97 9.07 0.83 5.69
CA GLY A 97 8.54 0.46 7.01
C GLY A 97 7.29 -0.42 6.99
N LEU A 98 6.97 -1.06 5.86
CA LEU A 98 5.85 -2.02 5.77
C LEU A 98 6.13 -3.29 6.59
N PRO A 99 5.21 -3.70 7.48
CA PRO A 99 5.34 -4.96 8.19
C PRO A 99 5.33 -6.18 7.25
N PRO A 100 5.95 -7.31 7.65
CA PRO A 100 5.79 -8.57 6.94
C PRO A 100 4.32 -8.98 6.83
N LYS A 101 3.96 -9.68 5.75
CA LYS A 101 2.59 -10.16 5.46
C LYS A 101 1.56 -9.03 5.23
N THR A 102 2.00 -7.80 4.99
CA THR A 102 1.14 -6.73 4.47
C THR A 102 0.60 -7.14 3.10
N ARG A 103 -0.72 -7.04 2.91
CA ARG A 103 -1.35 -7.18 1.59
C ARG A 103 -1.59 -5.80 1.01
N TYR A 104 -1.66 -5.72 -0.31
CA TYR A 104 -1.91 -4.45 -0.99
C TYR A 104 -2.90 -4.61 -2.14
N GLY A 105 -3.52 -3.51 -2.52
CA GLY A 105 -4.31 -3.37 -3.74
C GLY A 105 -4.38 -1.91 -4.13
N TYR A 106 -5.05 -1.61 -5.24
CA TYR A 106 -5.26 -0.24 -5.69
C TYR A 106 -6.75 0.11 -5.72
N ARG A 107 -7.07 1.34 -5.31
CA ARG A 107 -8.35 1.97 -5.61
C ARG A 107 -8.11 2.98 -6.73
N LEU A 108 -8.86 2.87 -7.82
CA LEU A 108 -8.73 3.79 -8.95
C LEU A 108 -10.08 4.47 -9.20
N SER A 109 -10.05 5.79 -9.23
CA SER A 109 -11.16 6.61 -9.70
C SER A 109 -10.90 7.01 -11.15
N GLY A 110 -11.96 7.10 -11.94
CA GLY A 110 -11.88 7.47 -13.35
C GLY A 110 -13.26 7.60 -13.96
N PRO A 111 -13.37 8.00 -15.23
CA PRO A 111 -14.66 8.18 -15.90
C PRO A 111 -15.42 6.85 -15.98
N PHE A 112 -16.69 6.87 -15.59
CA PHE A 112 -17.61 5.74 -15.77
C PHE A 112 -18.49 6.01 -17.00
N GLN A 113 -18.04 5.52 -18.16
CA GLN A 113 -18.68 5.74 -19.46
C GLN A 113 -18.85 4.41 -20.23
N PRO A 114 -19.59 3.43 -19.67
CA PRO A 114 -19.63 2.07 -20.21
C PRO A 114 -20.30 1.97 -21.59
N LYS A 115 -21.16 2.93 -21.95
CA LYS A 115 -21.94 2.91 -23.20
C LYS A 115 -21.26 3.60 -24.39
N THR A 116 -20.25 4.44 -24.16
CA THR A 116 -19.61 5.26 -25.21
C THR A 116 -18.16 4.85 -25.44
N THR A 117 -17.33 4.92 -24.40
CA THR A 117 -15.89 4.64 -24.47
C THR A 117 -15.52 3.30 -23.83
N GLY A 118 -16.48 2.62 -23.20
CA GLY A 118 -16.26 1.34 -22.52
C GLY A 118 -15.58 1.46 -21.17
N HIS A 119 -15.33 2.67 -20.65
CA HIS A 119 -14.70 2.87 -19.34
C HIS A 119 -15.61 2.42 -18.19
N ARG A 120 -15.08 1.56 -17.31
CA ARG A 120 -15.81 0.93 -16.19
C ARG A 120 -15.10 1.13 -14.85
N TYR A 121 -14.47 2.28 -14.63
CA TYR A 121 -13.83 2.59 -13.34
C TYR A 121 -14.85 2.50 -12.20
N ASN A 122 -14.52 1.77 -11.14
CA ASN A 122 -15.35 1.61 -9.96
C ASN A 122 -14.47 1.79 -8.73
N ASP A 123 -14.65 2.93 -8.06
CA ASP A 123 -13.94 3.35 -6.86
C ASP A 123 -14.21 2.47 -5.63
N ARG A 124 -15.23 1.60 -5.68
CA ARG A 124 -15.54 0.63 -4.61
C ARG A 124 -14.74 -0.65 -4.72
N LEU A 125 -14.07 -0.91 -5.85
CA LEU A 125 -13.30 -2.13 -6.07
C LEU A 125 -11.83 -1.91 -5.71
N ILE A 126 -11.32 -2.74 -4.81
CA ILE A 126 -9.88 -2.86 -4.57
C ILE A 126 -9.35 -3.84 -5.60
N LEU A 127 -8.61 -3.34 -6.59
CA LEU A 127 -7.95 -4.18 -7.58
C LEU A 127 -6.74 -4.85 -6.95
N THR A 128 -6.80 -6.17 -6.81
CA THR A 128 -5.63 -7.00 -6.54
C THR A 128 -4.83 -7.08 -7.84
N TYR A 129 -3.57 -6.66 -7.79
CA TYR A 129 -2.78 -6.50 -9.00
C TYR A 129 -2.53 -7.86 -9.67
N PRO A 130 -2.63 -7.99 -11.02
CA PRO A 130 -2.39 -9.26 -11.71
C PRO A 130 -0.95 -9.79 -11.54
N TYR A 131 0.01 -8.93 -11.17
CA TYR A 131 1.38 -9.32 -10.81
C TYR A 131 1.63 -9.39 -9.30
N ALA A 132 0.58 -9.53 -8.47
CA ALA A 132 0.76 -9.84 -7.07
C ALA A 132 1.49 -11.18 -6.96
N ARG A 133 2.73 -11.16 -6.44
CA ARG A 133 3.56 -12.36 -6.30
C ARG A 133 3.01 -13.37 -5.28
N ALA A 134 1.95 -13.03 -4.56
CA ALA A 134 1.14 -13.93 -3.74
C ALA A 134 -0.27 -13.34 -3.53
N LEU A 135 -1.31 -14.19 -3.60
CA LEU A 135 -2.71 -13.87 -3.26
C LEU A 135 -3.10 -14.49 -1.90
#